data_AF-A0A1X3DHE5-F1
#
_entry.id   AF-A0A1X3DHE5-F1
#
_cell.length_a   1.000
_cell.length_b   1.000
_cell.length_c   1.000
_cell.angle_alpha   90.00
_cell.angle_beta   90.00
_cell.angle_gamma   90.00
#
_symmetry.space_group_name_H-M   'P 1'
#
loop_
_entity.id
_entity.type
_entity.pdbx_description
1 polymer ?
#
loop_
_entity_poly.entity_id
_entity_poly.type
_entity_poly.pdbx_seq_one_letter_code
_entity_poly.pdbx_strand_id
1 'polypeptide(L)' 'MDTTPKLKAEDLLPEPIRPEAWECCGSDCGDACIQTIYWNEKAKYDEQQKIWREQQAAENNSSQE' A
#
# COMPACT_ATOMS: atom_id res chain seq x y z
N MET A 1 8.61 -17.09 20.63
CA MET A 1 7.76 -15.89 20.62
C MET A 1 7.59 -15.56 19.15
N ASP A 2 6.43 -15.86 18.59
CA ASP A 2 6.12 -15.54 17.19
C ASP A 2 5.89 -14.03 17.14
N THR A 3 6.98 -13.27 17.02
CA THR A 3 7.00 -11.80 17.10
C THR A 3 6.90 -11.13 15.74
N THR A 4 6.38 -11.83 14.72
CA THR A 4 6.08 -11.20 13.43
C THR A 4 4.75 -10.47 13.57
N PRO A 5 4.73 -9.12 13.53
CA PRO A 5 3.47 -8.38 13.58
C PRO A 5 2.65 -8.76 12.35
N LYS A 6 1.56 -9.47 12.63
CA LYS A 6 0.55 -9.82 11.63
C LYS A 6 -0.16 -8.55 11.20
N LEU A 7 -0.14 -8.28 9.90
CA LEU A 7 -0.91 -7.17 9.33
C LEU A 7 -2.39 -7.53 9.42
N LYS A 8 -3.14 -6.75 10.19
CA LYS A 8 -4.61 -6.86 10.21
C LYS A 8 -5.18 -6.00 9.10
N ALA A 9 -6.40 -6.34 8.66
CA ALA A 9 -7.11 -5.54 7.65
C ALA A 9 -7.27 -4.07 8.06
N GLU A 10 -7.36 -3.80 9.37
CA GLU A 10 -7.45 -2.46 9.95
C GLU A 10 -6.13 -1.66 9.89
N ASP A 11 -4.99 -2.34 9.81
CA ASP A 11 -3.64 -1.75 9.70
C ASP A 11 -3.19 -1.59 8.24
N LEU A 12 -4.02 -2.01 7.28
CA LEU A 12 -3.72 -1.84 5.86
C LEU A 12 -3.86 -0.37 5.47
N LEU A 13 -2.86 0.10 4.74
CA LEU A 13 -2.89 1.38 4.06
C LEU A 13 -4.13 1.40 3.17
N PRO A 14 -4.89 2.51 3.15
CA PRO A 14 -5.99 2.66 2.22
C PRO A 14 -5.45 2.71 0.79
N GLU A 15 -6.26 2.26 -0.18
CA GLU A 15 -5.89 2.35 -1.59
C GLU A 15 -5.73 3.84 -1.98
N PRO A 16 -4.55 4.25 -2.47
CA PRO A 16 -4.34 5.63 -2.86
C PRO A 16 -5.19 5.96 -4.09
N ILE A 17 -5.90 7.09 -4.04
CA ILE A 17 -6.74 7.54 -5.14
C ILE A 17 -5.82 8.09 -6.24
N ARG A 18 -5.98 7.56 -7.46
CA ARG A 18 -5.23 8.08 -8.60
C ARG A 18 -5.74 9.48 -8.94
N PRO A 19 -4.89 10.50 -8.88
CA PRO A 19 -5.26 11.84 -9.32
C PRO A 19 -5.45 11.85 -10.83
N GLU A 20 -6.27 12.76 -11.32
CA GLU A 20 -6.51 12.87 -12.75
C GLU A 20 -5.23 13.25 -13.50
N ALA A 21 -5.13 12.89 -14.79
CA ALA A 21 -3.91 13.13 -15.57
C ALA A 21 -3.59 14.63 -15.74
N TRP A 22 -4.60 15.48 -15.57
CA TRP A 22 -4.50 16.94 -15.60
C TRP A 22 -4.28 17.56 -14.21
N GLU A 23 -4.26 16.76 -13.15
CA GLU A 23 -4.01 17.25 -11.79
C GLU A 23 -2.52 17.44 -11.50
N CYS A 24 -2.19 18.70 -11.23
CA CYS A 24 -0.95 19.22 -10.66
C CYS A 24 0.36 18.48 -10.96
N CYS A 25 0.93 18.81 -12.13
CA CYS A 25 2.31 18.49 -12.49
C CYS A 25 2.92 19.70 -13.23
N GLY A 26 3.49 20.66 -12.50
CA GLY A 26 4.05 21.89 -13.06
C GLY A 26 4.33 22.98 -12.02
N SER A 27 4.99 24.06 -12.42
CA SER A 27 5.42 25.15 -11.52
C SER A 27 4.29 25.87 -10.77
N ASP A 28 3.05 25.77 -11.25
CA ASP A 28 1.86 26.34 -10.59
C ASP A 28 1.42 25.52 -9.35
N CYS A 29 1.92 24.28 -9.24
CA CYS A 29 1.50 23.30 -8.24
C CYS A 29 2.54 22.99 -7.15
N GLY A 30 3.65 23.73 -7.13
CA GLY A 30 4.73 23.57 -6.16
C GLY A 30 5.83 22.59 -6.58
N ASP A 31 6.67 22.20 -5.61
CA ASP A 31 7.92 21.46 -5.83
C ASP A 31 7.72 19.97 -6.14
N ALA A 32 6.54 19.41 -5.82
CA ALA A 32 6.23 17.99 -6.00
C ALA A 32 4.98 17.78 -6.85
N CYS A 33 5.12 17.07 -7.98
CA CYS A 33 4.00 16.63 -8.80
C CYS A 33 3.11 15.67 -8.00
N ILE A 34 1.79 15.89 -8.00
CA ILE A 34 0.82 15.06 -7.27
C ILE A 34 0.90 13.60 -7.73
N GLN A 35 1.19 13.36 -9.00
CA GLN A 35 1.44 12.02 -9.52
C GLN A 35 2.62 11.34 -8.82
N THR A 36 3.72 12.05 -8.55
CA THR A 36 4.88 11.49 -7.86
C THR A 36 4.53 11.04 -6.45
N ILE A 37 3.71 11.82 -5.73
CA ILE A 37 3.21 11.45 -4.40
C ILE A 37 2.34 10.20 -4.51
N TYR A 38 1.37 10.17 -5.43
CA TYR A 38 0.53 9.01 -5.67
C TYR A 38 1.34 7.74 -5.97
N TRP A 39 2.36 7.82 -6.83
CA TRP A 39 3.18 6.66 -7.16
C TRP A 39 3.99 6.15 -5.96
N ASN A 40 4.46 7.06 -5.09
CA ASN A 40 5.17 6.70 -3.87
C ASN A 40 4.23 6.02 -2.84
N GLU A 41 3.02 6.56 -2.67
CA GLU A 41 2.00 5.97 -1.79
C GLU A 41 1.53 4.62 -2.33
N LYS A 42 1.30 4.53 -3.64
CA LYS A 42 0.95 3.27 -4.31
C LYS A 42 2.02 2.21 -4.12
N ALA A 43 3.30 2.56 -4.22
CA ALA A 43 4.38 1.59 -4.02
C ALA A 43 4.34 0.98 -2.60
N LYS A 44 4.14 1.81 -1.58
CA LYS A 44 4.01 1.35 -0.18
C LYS A 44 2.77 0.49 0.04
N TYR A 45 1.64 0.91 -0.54
CA TYR A 45 0.40 0.14 -0.51
C TYR A 45 0.59 -1.24 -1.16
N ASP A 46 1.18 -1.30 -2.35
CA ASP A 46 1.39 -2.55 -3.10
C ASP A 46 2.30 -3.53 -2.33
N GLU A 47 3.39 -3.01 -1.74
CA GLU A 47 4.31 -3.80 -0.90
C GLU A 47 3.60 -4.37 0.32
N GLN A 48 2.82 -3.55 1.04
CA GLN A 48 2.08 -4.00 2.22
C GLN A 48 1.01 -5.04 1.85
N GLN A 49 0.28 -4.82 0.76
CA GLN A 49 -0.74 -5.76 0.27
C GLN A 49 -0.14 -7.10 -0.17
N LYS A 50 1.08 -7.09 -0.71
CA LYS A 50 1.80 -8.31 -1.03
C LYS A 50 2.11 -9.10 0.25
N ILE A 51 2.72 -8.45 1.24
CA ILE A 51 3.05 -9.07 2.53
C ILE A 51 1.79 -9.60 3.21
N TRP A 52 0.70 -8.84 3.21
CA TRP A 52 -0.57 -9.27 3.81
C TRP A 52 -1.16 -10.50 3.12
N ARG A 53 -1.14 -10.57 1.78
CA ARG A 53 -1.56 -11.76 1.04
C ARG A 53 -0.69 -12.98 1.34
N GLU A 54 0.61 -12.80 1.44
CA GLU A 54 1.55 -13.87 1.80
C GLU A 54 1.27 -14.39 3.23
N GLN A 55 1.01 -13.49 4.18
CA GLN A 55 0.61 -13.84 5.54
C GLN A 55 -0.71 -14.62 5.56
N GLN A 56 -1.75 -14.13 4.88
CA GLN A 56 -3.04 -14.83 4.82
C GLN A 56 -2.94 -16.21 4.16
N ALA A 57 -2.11 -16.35 3.12
CA ALA A 57 -1.87 -17.65 2.49
C ALA A 57 -1.16 -18.63 3.44
N ALA A 58 -0.17 -18.16 4.21
CA ALA A 58 0.53 -18.97 5.20
C ALA A 58 -0.40 -19.37 6.37
N GLU A 59 -1.24 -18.45 6.86
CA GLU A 59 -2.22 -18.74 7.91
C GLU A 59 -3.26 -19.77 7.50
N ASN A 60 -3.78 -19.65 6.29
CA ASN A 60 -4.79 -20.57 5.77
C ASN A 60 -4.21 -21.98 5.65
N ASN A 61 -2.93 -22.10 5.28
CA ASN A 61 -2.21 -23.36 5.22
C ASN A 61 -1.93 -23.94 6.63
N SER A 62 -1.50 -23.13 7.59
CA SER A 62 -1.28 -23.59 8.98
C SER A 62 -2.57 -23.92 9.76
N SER A 63 -3.74 -23.50 9.29
CA SER A 63 -5.04 -23.83 9.91
C SER A 63 -5.61 -25.17 9.40
N GLN A 64 -4.93 -25.86 8.49
CA GLN A 64 -5.33 -27.14 7.90
C GLN A 64 -4.57 -28.36 8.47
N GLU A 65 -3.72 -28.18 9.51
CA GLU A 65 -2.99 -29.25 10.20
C GLU A 65 -3.52 -29.55 11.61
#